data_AF-A0A967YXD4-F1
#
_entry.id   AF-A0A967YXD4-F1
#
_cell.length_a   1.000
_cell.length_b   1.000
_cell.length_c   1.000
_cell.angle_alpha   90.00
_cell.angle_beta   90.00
_cell.angle_gamma   90.00
#
_symmetry.space_group_name_H-M   'P 1'
#
loop_
_entity.id
_entity.type
_entity.pdbx_description
1 polymer ?
#
loop_
_entity_poly.entity_id
_entity_poly.type
_entity_poly.pdbx_seq_one_letter_code
_entity_poly.pdbx_strand_id
1 'polypeptide(L)'
;ELDIEASIWPMPVEIPDPIQAFHENEEQAAYDSDAVGRYWQALLQIHRVFTEFRARFLGKVSPVHLFWGALDMAVTRFSGRTAPKHPGGAPNCADWVMEEAYSHEVSSAGFWPGAGLGEAAFYAYAYPEPEGFSEYRVRPEAAYYHKELRQFILPYEAVRTADEPDTVLLDFLESTYEAAADLAGWDRNALERKTDPRHK
;
A
#
# COMPACT_ATOMS: atom_id res chain seq x y z
N GLU A 1 1.25 18.97 -33.73
CA GLU A 1 0.56 17.83 -33.08
C GLU A 1 1.25 16.54 -33.49
N LEU A 2 1.21 15.50 -32.65
CA LEU A 2 2.00 14.27 -32.81
C LEU A 2 1.30 13.16 -33.64
N ASP A 3 0.07 13.38 -34.12
CA ASP A 3 -0.73 12.39 -34.89
C ASP A 3 -0.87 11.02 -34.19
N ILE A 4 -1.07 11.05 -32.87
CA ILE A 4 -1.31 9.86 -32.04
C ILE A 4 -2.79 9.81 -31.69
N GLU A 5 -3.49 8.79 -32.19
CA GLU A 5 -4.84 8.44 -31.73
C GLU A 5 -4.74 7.58 -30.47
N ALA A 6 -5.29 8.06 -29.35
CA ALA A 6 -5.32 7.34 -28.09
C ALA A 6 -6.76 7.02 -27.69
N SER A 7 -7.05 5.74 -27.49
CA SER A 7 -8.32 5.27 -26.92
C SER A 7 -8.26 5.37 -25.40
N ILE A 8 -9.16 6.16 -24.80
CA ILE A 8 -9.27 6.32 -23.34
C ILE A 8 -10.39 5.39 -22.83
N TRP A 9 -10.09 4.59 -21.81
CA TRP A 9 -11.09 3.80 -21.10
C TRP A 9 -11.81 4.70 -20.07
N PRO A 10 -13.12 4.99 -20.22
CA PRO A 10 -13.79 6.00 -19.40
C PRO A 10 -14.45 5.44 -18.14
N MET A 11 -14.24 4.17 -17.81
CA MET A 11 -14.88 3.52 -16.66
C MET A 11 -13.93 3.45 -15.46
N PRO A 12 -14.44 3.60 -14.22
CA PRO A 12 -13.70 3.26 -13.02
C PRO A 12 -13.27 1.79 -13.03
N VAL A 13 -12.11 1.51 -12.46
CA VAL A 13 -11.56 0.16 -12.25
C VAL A 13 -11.40 -0.10 -10.76
N GLU A 14 -11.26 -1.38 -10.36
CA GLU A 14 -11.03 -1.84 -8.98
C GLU A 14 -12.21 -1.63 -8.01
N ILE A 15 -13.36 -1.16 -8.50
CA ILE A 15 -14.58 -0.97 -7.71
C ILE A 15 -15.68 -1.89 -8.27
N PRO A 16 -16.38 -2.68 -7.43
CA PRO A 16 -17.56 -3.45 -7.84
C PRO A 16 -18.68 -2.52 -8.32
N ASP A 17 -19.40 -2.95 -9.37
CA ASP A 17 -20.61 -2.27 -9.87
C ASP A 17 -20.47 -0.75 -10.09
N PRO A 18 -19.55 -0.27 -10.95
CA PRO A 18 -19.36 1.15 -11.20
C PRO A 18 -20.64 1.75 -11.78
N ILE A 19 -21.12 2.81 -11.13
CA ILE A 19 -22.42 3.42 -11.43
C ILE A 19 -22.44 4.03 -12.84
N GLN A 20 -21.34 4.65 -13.28
CA GLN A 20 -21.29 5.36 -14.57
C GLN A 20 -19.88 5.59 -15.10
N ALA A 21 -19.77 5.85 -16.42
CA ALA A 21 -18.54 6.37 -17.01
C ALA A 21 -18.22 7.77 -16.47
N PHE A 22 -16.93 8.11 -16.36
CA PHE A 22 -16.49 9.37 -15.72
C PHE A 22 -17.11 10.62 -16.33
N HIS A 23 -17.30 10.66 -17.65
CA HIS A 23 -17.86 11.82 -18.35
C HIS A 23 -19.39 11.94 -18.26
N GLU A 24 -20.05 10.91 -17.72
CA GLU A 24 -21.50 10.89 -17.56
C GLU A 24 -21.91 11.01 -16.08
N ASN A 25 -20.97 10.85 -15.14
CA ASN A 25 -21.22 10.95 -13.70
C ASN A 25 -21.41 12.40 -13.26
N GLU A 26 -22.67 12.82 -13.12
CA GLU A 26 -23.06 14.13 -12.58
C GLU A 26 -23.59 14.05 -11.13
N GLU A 27 -23.73 12.83 -10.57
CA GLU A 27 -24.42 12.61 -9.29
C GLU A 27 -23.48 12.73 -8.07
N GLN A 28 -22.23 12.27 -8.18
CA GLN A 28 -21.29 12.23 -7.06
C GLN A 28 -20.39 13.48 -7.00
N ALA A 29 -21.02 14.63 -6.72
CA ALA A 29 -20.36 15.94 -6.65
C ALA A 29 -20.18 16.49 -5.21
N ALA A 30 -20.45 15.68 -4.18
CA ALA A 30 -20.32 16.13 -2.81
C ALA A 30 -18.87 16.45 -2.46
N TYR A 31 -18.63 17.66 -1.95
CA TYR A 31 -17.31 18.13 -1.54
C TYR A 31 -17.40 18.78 -0.16
N ASP A 32 -16.68 18.19 0.79
CA ASP A 32 -16.47 18.76 2.12
C ASP A 32 -15.01 19.24 2.20
N SER A 33 -14.82 20.57 2.18
CA SER A 33 -13.50 21.19 2.21
C SER A 33 -12.72 20.86 3.49
N ASP A 34 -13.40 20.73 4.63
CA ASP A 34 -12.77 20.48 5.90
C ASP A 34 -12.32 19.02 6.00
N ALA A 35 -13.13 18.09 5.47
CA ALA A 35 -12.74 16.69 5.35
C ALA A 35 -11.53 16.51 4.42
N VAL A 36 -11.54 17.17 3.26
CA VAL A 36 -10.41 17.12 2.31
C VAL A 36 -9.16 17.77 2.90
N GLY A 37 -9.30 18.87 3.66
CA GLY A 37 -8.20 19.50 4.38
C GLY A 37 -7.55 18.55 5.40
N ARG A 38 -8.37 17.84 6.19
CA ARG A 38 -7.88 16.83 7.15
C ARG A 38 -7.20 15.65 6.44
N TYR A 39 -7.78 15.16 5.35
CA TYR A 39 -7.20 14.07 4.55
C TYR A 39 -5.84 14.48 3.99
N TRP A 40 -5.72 15.66 3.40
CA TRP A 40 -4.45 16.16 2.87
C TRP A 40 -3.37 16.28 3.95
N GLN A 41 -3.72 16.80 5.13
CA GLN A 41 -2.80 16.85 6.27
C GLN A 41 -2.34 15.46 6.72
N ALA A 42 -3.25 14.49 6.77
CA ALA A 42 -2.91 13.10 7.07
C ALA A 42 -1.94 12.52 6.02
N LEU A 43 -2.22 12.71 4.73
CA LEU A 43 -1.34 12.25 3.65
C LEU A 43 0.08 12.82 3.75
N LEU A 44 0.23 14.10 4.11
CA LEU A 44 1.56 14.70 4.29
C LEU A 44 2.35 14.04 5.43
N GLN A 45 1.70 13.74 6.56
CA GLN A 45 2.36 13.07 7.68
C GLN A 45 2.72 11.62 7.34
N ILE A 46 1.78 10.90 6.71
CA ILE A 46 1.99 9.51 6.28
C ILE A 46 3.12 9.43 5.26
N HIS A 47 3.13 10.32 4.27
CA HIS A 47 4.19 10.38 3.26
C HIS A 47 5.58 10.55 3.89
N ARG A 48 5.71 11.33 4.97
CA ARG A 48 6.98 11.52 5.68
C ARG A 48 7.47 10.20 6.28
N VAL A 49 6.62 9.46 6.99
CA VAL A 49 6.97 8.17 7.60
C VAL A 49 7.23 7.10 6.53
N PHE A 50 6.41 7.04 5.48
CA PHE A 50 6.62 6.12 4.35
C PHE A 50 7.93 6.42 3.62
N THR A 51 8.33 7.68 3.53
CA THR A 51 9.63 8.08 2.97
C THR A 51 10.79 7.61 3.84
N GLU A 52 10.67 7.69 5.17
CA GLU A 52 11.67 7.13 6.08
C GLU A 52 11.78 5.62 5.93
N PHE A 53 10.65 4.92 5.97
CA PHE A 53 10.59 3.47 5.71
C PHE A 53 11.26 3.15 4.36
N ARG A 54 10.88 3.83 3.28
CA ARG A 54 11.48 3.67 1.95
C ARG A 54 13.00 3.83 1.97
N ALA A 55 13.51 4.85 2.66
CA ALA A 55 14.93 5.20 2.66
C ALA A 55 15.83 4.12 3.30
N ARG A 56 15.28 3.24 4.14
CA ARG A 56 16.00 2.13 4.79
C ARG A 56 16.29 0.95 3.85
N PHE A 57 15.63 0.90 2.69
CA PHE A 57 15.80 -0.15 1.68
C PHE A 57 16.79 0.29 0.59
N LEU A 58 17.70 -0.61 0.20
CA LEU A 58 18.71 -0.43 -0.84
C LEU A 58 18.27 -0.96 -2.21
N GLY A 59 17.35 -1.92 -2.24
CA GLY A 59 16.85 -2.53 -3.47
C GLY A 59 15.85 -1.65 -4.24
N LYS A 60 15.23 -2.24 -5.27
CA LYS A 60 14.13 -1.57 -5.99
C LYS A 60 12.97 -1.31 -5.04
N VAL A 61 12.50 -0.07 -5.01
CA VAL A 61 11.37 0.36 -4.18
C VAL A 61 10.60 1.46 -4.91
N SER A 62 9.27 1.40 -4.89
CA SER A 62 8.44 2.44 -5.51
C SER A 62 8.63 3.80 -4.83
N PRO A 63 8.33 4.92 -5.50
CA PRO A 63 8.02 6.16 -4.80
C PRO A 63 6.83 5.96 -3.85
N VAL A 64 6.68 6.85 -2.87
CA VAL A 64 5.39 6.97 -2.19
C VAL A 64 4.42 7.61 -3.17
N HIS A 65 3.36 6.88 -3.54
CA HIS A 65 2.44 7.30 -4.58
C HIS A 65 0.99 7.06 -4.19
N LEU A 66 0.09 7.88 -4.77
CA LEU A 66 -1.34 7.78 -4.61
C LEU A 66 -1.94 7.10 -5.85
N PHE A 67 -2.71 6.04 -5.66
CA PHE A 67 -3.51 5.40 -6.70
C PHE A 67 -4.94 5.89 -6.64
N TRP A 68 -5.59 6.00 -7.81
CA TRP A 68 -6.95 6.50 -7.94
C TRP A 68 -8.01 5.39 -7.96
N GLY A 69 -7.63 4.13 -8.19
CA GLY A 69 -8.55 2.99 -8.24
C GLY A 69 -9.13 2.69 -6.87
N ALA A 70 -8.35 2.07 -5.99
CA ALA A 70 -8.71 1.86 -4.58
C ALA A 70 -8.64 3.13 -3.70
N LEU A 71 -8.18 4.26 -4.26
CA LEU A 71 -7.88 5.52 -3.55
C LEU A 71 -6.98 5.32 -2.32
N ASP A 72 -5.73 4.97 -2.57
CA ASP A 72 -4.78 4.64 -1.51
C ASP A 72 -3.37 5.19 -1.77
N MET A 73 -2.66 5.46 -0.69
CA MET A 73 -1.24 5.81 -0.75
C MET A 73 -0.41 4.58 -0.44
N ALA A 74 0.56 4.24 -1.28
CA ALA A 74 1.35 3.01 -1.13
C ALA A 74 2.86 3.23 -1.26
N VAL A 75 3.62 2.27 -0.74
CA VAL A 75 5.05 2.09 -0.94
C VAL A 75 5.36 0.58 -1.00
N THR A 76 6.11 0.17 -2.02
CA THR A 76 6.35 -1.25 -2.32
C THR A 76 7.83 -1.53 -2.46
N ARG A 77 8.35 -2.47 -1.65
CA ARG A 77 9.71 -3.02 -1.72
C ARG A 77 9.70 -4.30 -2.55
N PHE A 78 10.75 -4.53 -3.33
CA PHE A 78 10.88 -5.69 -4.21
C PHE A 78 12.09 -6.54 -3.81
N SER A 79 11.93 -7.86 -3.79
CA SER A 79 13.03 -8.78 -3.48
C SER A 79 14.08 -8.88 -4.60
N GLY A 80 13.64 -8.57 -5.83
CA GLY A 80 14.42 -8.77 -7.06
C GLY A 80 14.18 -10.12 -7.73
N ARG A 81 13.49 -11.07 -7.07
CA ARG A 81 13.06 -12.34 -7.67
C ARG A 81 11.70 -12.19 -8.36
N THR A 82 11.47 -12.99 -9.39
CA THR A 82 10.17 -13.10 -10.07
C THR A 82 9.16 -13.80 -9.18
N ALA A 83 7.89 -13.40 -9.26
CA ALA A 83 6.79 -14.07 -8.58
C ALA A 83 6.03 -15.02 -9.55
N PRO A 84 5.23 -15.97 -9.03
CA PRO A 84 4.24 -16.66 -9.84
C PRO A 84 3.30 -15.67 -10.53
N LYS A 85 2.66 -16.12 -11.60
CA LYS A 85 1.69 -15.29 -12.34
C LYS A 85 0.49 -14.93 -11.45
N HIS A 86 0.17 -13.65 -11.34
CA HIS A 86 -1.01 -13.19 -10.59
C HIS A 86 -2.30 -13.74 -11.22
N PRO A 87 -3.27 -14.23 -10.42
CA PRO A 87 -4.51 -14.79 -10.95
C PRO A 87 -5.49 -13.77 -11.55
N GLY A 88 -5.12 -12.49 -11.62
CA GLY A 88 -6.04 -11.40 -11.99
C GLY A 88 -7.23 -11.27 -11.03
N GLY A 89 -8.37 -10.83 -11.57
CA GLY A 89 -9.67 -10.83 -10.87
C GLY A 89 -10.03 -9.55 -10.12
N ALA A 90 -9.24 -8.48 -10.27
CA ALA A 90 -9.63 -7.17 -9.76
C ALA A 90 -10.87 -6.65 -10.53
N PRO A 91 -11.94 -6.18 -9.84
CA PRO A 91 -13.18 -5.78 -10.50
C PRO A 91 -12.95 -4.73 -11.59
N ASN A 92 -13.52 -4.93 -12.78
CA ASN A 92 -13.41 -4.01 -13.91
C ASN A 92 -11.98 -3.65 -14.33
N CYS A 93 -10.98 -4.44 -13.92
CA CYS A 93 -9.58 -4.25 -14.25
C CYS A 93 -9.09 -5.45 -15.07
N ALA A 94 -8.38 -5.21 -16.15
CA ALA A 94 -7.87 -6.29 -16.98
C ALA A 94 -6.77 -7.07 -16.25
N ASP A 95 -6.83 -8.40 -16.28
CA ASP A 95 -5.93 -9.27 -15.48
C ASP A 95 -4.44 -8.97 -15.69
N TRP A 96 -4.04 -8.63 -16.93
CA TRP A 96 -2.66 -8.30 -17.26
C TRP A 96 -2.11 -7.12 -16.44
N VAL A 97 -2.95 -6.21 -15.96
CA VAL A 97 -2.54 -5.12 -15.08
C VAL A 97 -1.97 -5.67 -13.77
N MET A 98 -2.66 -6.65 -13.18
CA MET A 98 -2.20 -7.32 -11.95
C MET A 98 -1.00 -8.24 -12.25
N GLU A 99 -1.01 -8.94 -13.38
CA GLU A 99 0.11 -9.80 -13.78
C GLU A 99 1.42 -9.01 -13.91
N GLU A 100 1.38 -7.82 -14.50
CA GLU A 100 2.54 -6.95 -14.65
C GLU A 100 2.94 -6.29 -13.32
N ALA A 101 1.96 -5.76 -12.57
CA ALA A 101 2.18 -5.11 -11.28
C ALA A 101 2.82 -6.05 -10.25
N TYR A 102 2.46 -7.34 -10.29
CA TYR A 102 2.93 -8.38 -9.39
C TYR A 102 3.85 -9.40 -10.05
N SER A 103 4.55 -9.01 -11.13
CA SER A 103 5.52 -9.86 -11.84
C SER A 103 6.73 -10.28 -10.99
N HIS A 104 7.01 -9.56 -9.90
CA HIS A 104 8.11 -9.80 -8.97
C HIS A 104 7.60 -9.90 -7.55
N GLU A 105 8.38 -10.56 -6.69
CA GLU A 105 8.02 -10.65 -5.28
C GLU A 105 8.02 -9.27 -4.63
N VAL A 106 6.95 -8.96 -3.90
CA VAL A 106 6.74 -7.67 -3.27
C VAL A 106 6.38 -7.80 -1.79
N SER A 107 6.75 -6.77 -1.05
CA SER A 107 6.19 -6.39 0.24
C SER A 107 5.66 -4.97 0.06
N SER A 108 4.34 -4.82 0.12
CA SER A 108 3.66 -3.56 -0.13
C SER A 108 2.94 -3.12 1.14
N ALA A 109 3.00 -1.83 1.43
CA ALA A 109 2.27 -1.22 2.53
C ALA A 109 1.63 0.09 2.08
N GLY A 110 0.49 0.43 2.67
CA GLY A 110 -0.25 1.60 2.26
C GLY A 110 -1.25 2.12 3.28
N PHE A 111 -2.05 3.08 2.85
CA PHE A 111 -3.06 3.77 3.65
C PHE A 111 -4.33 4.02 2.86
N TRP A 112 -5.47 3.69 3.47
CA TRP A 112 -6.81 4.02 2.97
C TRP A 112 -7.47 5.12 3.81
N PRO A 113 -8.11 6.12 3.17
CA PRO A 113 -8.83 7.18 3.88
C PRO A 113 -10.17 6.76 4.49
N GLY A 114 -10.67 5.56 4.19
CA GLY A 114 -11.89 5.02 4.80
C GLY A 114 -12.99 4.57 3.83
N ALA A 115 -12.65 3.81 2.80
CA ALA A 115 -13.63 3.01 2.04
C ALA A 115 -13.21 1.52 2.11
N GLY A 116 -14.17 0.62 2.36
CA GLY A 116 -13.90 -0.78 2.70
C GLY A 116 -14.16 -1.07 4.18
N LEU A 117 -13.12 -1.08 5.02
CA LEU A 117 -13.16 -1.45 6.45
C LEU A 117 -14.08 -0.59 7.34
N GLY A 118 -14.72 0.45 6.80
CA GLY A 118 -15.55 1.39 7.57
C GLY A 118 -14.74 2.42 8.37
N GLU A 119 -13.41 2.31 8.36
CA GLU A 119 -12.49 3.24 9.00
C GLU A 119 -11.23 3.44 8.14
N ALA A 120 -10.51 4.54 8.38
CA ALA A 120 -9.19 4.74 7.79
C ALA A 120 -8.20 3.76 8.43
N ALA A 121 -7.31 3.20 7.62
CA ALA A 121 -6.36 2.20 8.09
C ALA A 121 -5.10 2.17 7.25
N PHE A 122 -4.00 1.79 7.90
CA PHE A 122 -2.79 1.33 7.23
C PHE A 122 -2.90 -0.16 6.93
N TYR A 123 -2.25 -0.57 5.87
CA TYR A 123 -2.21 -1.97 5.48
C TYR A 123 -0.83 -2.43 5.05
N ALA A 124 -0.59 -3.73 5.09
CA ALA A 124 0.59 -4.36 4.50
C ALA A 124 0.33 -5.80 4.03
N TYR A 125 0.85 -6.16 2.87
CA TYR A 125 0.77 -7.51 2.31
C TYR A 125 2.05 -7.90 1.56
N ALA A 126 2.19 -9.19 1.28
CA ALA A 126 3.24 -9.74 0.45
C ALA A 126 2.64 -10.50 -0.73
N TYR A 127 3.28 -10.43 -1.90
CA TYR A 127 2.96 -11.29 -3.03
C TYR A 127 4.22 -11.94 -3.61
N PRO A 128 4.24 -13.28 -3.77
CA PRO A 128 3.29 -14.22 -3.17
C PRO A 128 3.34 -14.12 -1.64
N GLU A 129 2.22 -14.40 -0.98
CA GLU A 129 2.16 -14.48 0.48
C GLU A 129 2.99 -15.69 0.94
N PRO A 130 4.05 -15.50 1.74
CA PRO A 130 4.88 -16.61 2.20
C PRO A 130 4.17 -17.42 3.30
N GLU A 131 4.55 -18.69 3.44
CA GLU A 131 4.00 -19.56 4.48
C GLU A 131 4.26 -18.97 5.88
N GLY A 132 3.22 -18.93 6.73
CA GLY A 132 3.30 -18.37 8.08
C GLY A 132 3.09 -16.85 8.16
N PHE A 133 2.87 -16.16 7.03
CA PHE A 133 2.72 -14.70 7.02
C PHE A 133 1.52 -14.24 7.85
N SER A 134 0.37 -14.90 7.74
CA SER A 134 -0.85 -14.56 8.48
C SER A 134 -0.74 -14.76 10.00
N GLU A 135 0.21 -15.58 10.45
CA GLU A 135 0.45 -15.89 11.86
C GLU A 135 1.65 -15.12 12.44
N TYR A 136 2.42 -14.41 11.61
CA TYR A 136 3.60 -13.71 12.06
C TYR A 136 3.22 -12.59 13.04
N ARG A 137 3.93 -12.53 14.17
CA ARG A 137 3.66 -11.51 15.19
C ARG A 137 4.23 -10.16 14.75
N VAL A 138 3.35 -9.30 14.26
CA VAL A 138 3.67 -7.92 13.87
C VAL A 138 3.50 -6.95 15.05
N ARG A 139 4.05 -5.75 14.89
CA ARG A 139 3.90 -4.61 15.80
C ARG A 139 3.09 -3.51 15.09
N PRO A 140 2.49 -2.56 15.81
CA PRO A 140 2.22 -2.57 17.25
C PRO A 140 1.17 -3.64 17.61
N GLU A 141 0.82 -3.79 18.90
CA GLU A 141 -0.23 -4.74 19.35
C GLU A 141 -1.60 -4.46 18.70
N ALA A 142 -1.88 -3.21 18.32
CA ALA A 142 -3.09 -2.83 17.61
C ALA A 142 -3.17 -3.36 16.17
N ALA A 143 -2.06 -3.84 15.59
CA ALA A 143 -2.06 -4.42 14.26
C ALA A 143 -2.56 -5.87 14.28
N TYR A 144 -3.34 -6.24 13.26
CA TYR A 144 -3.93 -7.57 13.14
C TYR A 144 -3.99 -8.03 11.68
N TYR A 145 -4.10 -9.34 11.46
CA TYR A 145 -4.26 -9.89 10.11
C TYR A 145 -5.74 -10.01 9.71
N HIS A 146 -6.13 -9.37 8.62
CA HIS A 146 -7.49 -9.45 8.08
C HIS A 146 -7.60 -10.58 7.06
N LYS A 147 -8.23 -11.70 7.45
CA LYS A 147 -8.24 -12.94 6.65
C LYS A 147 -8.85 -12.80 5.26
N GLU A 148 -9.94 -12.04 5.13
CA GLU A 148 -10.63 -11.89 3.84
C GLU A 148 -9.84 -11.01 2.86
N LEU A 149 -9.21 -9.95 3.35
CA LEU A 149 -8.36 -9.06 2.57
C LEU A 149 -6.95 -9.64 2.35
N ARG A 150 -6.56 -10.63 3.15
CA ARG A 150 -5.23 -11.27 3.13
C ARG A 150 -4.08 -10.31 3.34
N GLN A 151 -4.19 -9.49 4.39
CA GLN A 151 -3.22 -8.44 4.68
C GLN A 151 -3.28 -8.05 6.15
N PHE A 152 -2.16 -7.52 6.64
CA PHE A 152 -2.11 -6.87 7.94
C PHE A 152 -2.78 -5.50 7.87
N ILE A 153 -3.49 -5.15 8.94
CA ILE A 153 -4.21 -3.90 9.12
C ILE A 153 -3.75 -3.25 10.42
N LEU A 154 -3.52 -1.94 10.39
CA LEU A 154 -3.35 -1.10 11.56
C LEU A 154 -4.35 0.07 11.49
N PRO A 155 -5.32 0.17 12.42
CA PRO A 155 -6.29 1.26 12.42
C PRO A 155 -5.61 2.63 12.47
N TYR A 156 -6.07 3.57 11.64
CA TYR A 156 -5.53 4.93 11.62
C TYR A 156 -5.68 5.62 12.98
N GLU A 157 -6.80 5.37 13.68
CA GLU A 157 -7.07 5.95 14.99
C GLU A 157 -6.00 5.54 16.03
N ALA A 158 -5.51 4.30 15.97
CA ALA A 158 -4.46 3.81 16.86
C ALA A 158 -3.12 4.55 16.65
N VAL A 159 -2.84 4.97 15.42
CA VAL A 159 -1.66 5.80 15.11
C VAL A 159 -1.90 7.25 15.50
N ARG A 160 -3.05 7.81 15.11
CA ARG A 160 -3.38 9.23 15.31
C ARG A 160 -3.44 9.64 16.79
N THR A 161 -3.80 8.71 17.66
CA THR A 161 -3.95 8.95 19.11
C THR A 161 -2.79 8.44 19.95
N ALA A 162 -1.76 7.86 19.33
CA ALA A 162 -0.56 7.42 20.04
C ALA A 162 0.29 8.60 20.52
N ASP A 163 1.05 8.39 21.60
CA ASP A 163 2.04 9.35 22.09
C ASP A 163 3.17 9.57 21.08
N GLU A 164 3.55 8.52 20.33
CA GLU A 164 4.58 8.56 19.29
C GLU A 164 4.06 7.99 17.94
N PRO A 165 3.21 8.74 17.20
CA PRO A 165 2.54 8.25 15.98
C PRO A 165 3.51 7.74 14.91
N ASP A 166 4.63 8.44 14.72
CA ASP A 166 5.64 8.06 13.73
C ASP A 166 6.26 6.69 14.05
N THR A 167 6.64 6.48 15.32
CA THR A 167 7.21 5.22 15.80
C THR A 167 6.22 4.08 15.63
N VAL A 168 4.95 4.30 16.00
CA VAL A 168 3.90 3.30 15.88
C VAL A 168 3.69 2.88 14.43
N LEU A 169 3.60 3.84 13.51
CA LEU A 169 3.44 3.53 12.09
C LEU A 169 4.70 2.85 11.53
N LEU A 170 5.88 3.31 11.88
CA LEU A 170 7.13 2.75 11.39
C LEU A 170 7.36 1.32 11.90
N ASP A 171 6.98 1.02 13.14
CA ASP A 171 7.00 -0.33 13.70
C ASP A 171 6.09 -1.28 12.92
N PHE A 172 4.92 -0.81 12.48
CA PHE A 172 4.05 -1.58 11.60
C PHE A 172 4.66 -1.84 10.23
N LEU A 173 5.18 -0.80 9.59
CA LEU A 173 5.81 -0.93 8.28
C LEU A 173 7.00 -1.89 8.32
N GLU A 174 7.88 -1.76 9.32
CA GLU A 174 9.07 -2.61 9.43
C GLU A 174 8.71 -4.03 9.86
N SER A 175 7.84 -4.23 10.86
CA SER A 175 7.52 -5.59 11.31
C SER A 175 6.74 -6.42 10.27
N THR A 176 5.90 -5.77 9.44
CA THR A 176 5.21 -6.45 8.33
C THR A 176 6.15 -6.74 7.16
N TYR A 177 7.12 -5.86 6.91
CA TYR A 177 8.20 -6.16 5.97
C TYR A 177 9.12 -7.28 6.47
N GLU A 178 9.49 -7.28 7.75
CA GLU A 178 10.28 -8.34 8.40
C GLU A 178 9.58 -9.69 8.23
N ALA A 179 8.26 -9.74 8.49
CA ALA A 179 7.45 -10.92 8.26
C ALA A 179 7.57 -11.43 6.81
N ALA A 180 7.42 -10.54 5.82
CA ALA A 180 7.52 -10.90 4.42
C ALA A 180 8.93 -11.39 4.05
N ALA A 181 9.96 -10.61 4.40
CA ALA A 181 11.34 -10.84 4.00
C ALA A 181 11.95 -12.07 4.68
N ASP A 182 11.67 -12.29 5.96
CA ASP A 182 12.19 -13.45 6.69
C ASP A 182 11.55 -14.75 6.21
N LEU A 183 10.22 -14.79 6.11
CA LEU A 183 9.48 -15.99 5.71
C LEU A 183 9.70 -16.35 4.23
N ALA A 184 9.84 -15.36 3.36
CA ALA A 184 10.18 -15.58 1.95
C ALA A 184 11.69 -15.76 1.71
N GLY A 185 12.54 -15.65 2.74
CA GLY A 185 13.99 -15.81 2.60
C GLY A 185 14.62 -14.79 1.64
N TRP A 186 14.29 -13.51 1.79
CA TRP A 186 14.93 -12.41 1.05
C TRP A 186 16.35 -12.18 1.57
N ASP A 187 17.27 -11.73 0.70
CA ASP A 187 18.62 -11.34 1.12
C ASP A 187 18.61 -9.95 1.79
N ARG A 188 18.12 -9.89 3.02
CA ARG A 188 18.01 -8.66 3.81
C ARG A 188 19.35 -7.93 3.97
N ASN A 189 20.47 -8.65 4.02
CA ASN A 189 21.81 -8.05 4.10
C ASN A 189 22.18 -7.23 2.85
N ALA A 190 21.70 -7.64 1.67
CA ALA A 190 21.88 -6.91 0.43
C ALA A 190 20.81 -5.81 0.22
N LEU A 191 19.64 -5.99 0.83
CA LEU A 191 18.47 -5.14 0.61
C LEU A 191 18.28 -4.03 1.65
N GLU A 192 18.94 -4.09 2.79
CA GLU A 192 18.78 -3.13 3.89
C GLU A 192 20.03 -2.30 4.14
N ARG A 193 19.83 -1.03 4.52
CA ARG A 193 20.92 -0.19 5.01
C ARG A 193 21.41 -0.71 6.37
N LYS A 194 22.65 -1.17 6.42
CA LYS A 194 23.38 -1.36 7.68
C LYS A 194 23.53 0.02 8.35
N THR A 195 22.96 0.18 9.54
CA THR A 195 22.94 1.35 10.45
C THR A 195 23.56 2.69 9.98
N ASP A 196 22.84 3.78 10.22
CA ASP A 196 23.20 5.15 9.86
C ASP A 196 24.66 5.51 10.18
N PRO A 197 25.50 5.85 9.18
CA PRO A 197 26.89 6.25 9.40
C PRO A 197 27.04 7.53 10.24
N ARG A 198 25.95 8.26 10.53
CA ARG A 198 25.94 9.45 11.42
C ARG A 198 25.93 9.11 12.93
N HIS A 199 25.85 7.84 13.30
CA HIS A 199 25.88 7.38 14.71
C HIS A 199 27.21 6.69 15.09
N LYS A 200 28.33 7.06 14.45
CA LYS A 200 29.69 6.72 14.89
C LYS A 200 30.43 7.94 15.38
#